data_AF-A0A1M5WE92-F1
#
_entry.id   AF-A0A1M5WE92-F1
#
_cell.length_a   1.000
_cell.length_b   1.000
_cell.length_c   1.000
_cell.angle_alpha   90.00
_cell.angle_beta   90.00
_cell.angle_gamma   90.00
#
_symmetry.space_group_name_H-M   'P 1'
#
loop_
_entity.id
_entity.type
_entity.pdbx_description
1 polymer ?
#
loop_
_entity_poly.entity_id
_entity_poly.type
_entity_poly.pdbx_seq_one_letter_code
_entity_poly.pdbx_strand_id
1 'polypeptide(L)'
;MKKLITILSLFIGTLAFSQASEAKIREFIKITGADKMAIAAVEQYILQFKERRADIPEEFWSEFAAEVTSDKMTDLYIPIYAKYYTESDLDELIKFYKSPIGQKTLKVMPSLMKDSMEAGGKMGSEIALQVMERLNKKAGYQDPPPPMPEKTENK
;
A
#
# COMPACT_ATOMS: atom_id res chain seq x y z
N MET A 1 -59.15 -23.62 -4.14
CA MET A 1 -57.90 -24.19 -3.60
C MET A 1 -56.96 -24.35 -4.80
N LYS A 2 -55.77 -23.76 -4.93
CA LYS A 2 -54.93 -22.88 -4.12
C LYS A 2 -54.21 -21.96 -5.12
N LYS A 3 -54.33 -20.65 -4.92
CA LYS A 3 -53.49 -19.63 -5.56
C LYS A 3 -52.09 -19.80 -4.99
N LEU A 4 -51.16 -20.46 -5.67
CA LEU A 4 -49.76 -20.55 -5.25
C LEU A 4 -49.00 -21.29 -6.34
N ILE A 5 -48.40 -20.56 -7.28
CA ILE A 5 -47.08 -20.80 -7.91
C ILE A 5 -46.91 -19.62 -8.90
N THR A 6 -46.83 -18.41 -8.35
CA THR A 6 -46.34 -17.24 -9.09
C THR A 6 -45.53 -16.38 -8.12
N ILE A 7 -44.65 -17.02 -7.35
CA ILE A 7 -43.66 -16.35 -6.50
C ILE A 7 -42.41 -17.25 -6.50
N LEU A 8 -41.78 -17.42 -7.65
CA LEU A 8 -40.41 -17.94 -7.71
C LEU A 8 -39.64 -17.40 -8.93
N SER A 9 -39.92 -16.15 -9.30
CA SER A 9 -39.22 -15.44 -10.37
C SER A 9 -38.84 -14.02 -9.97
N LEU A 10 -38.84 -13.72 -8.66
CA LEU A 10 -38.52 -12.39 -8.14
C LEU A 10 -37.47 -12.47 -7.03
N PHE A 11 -36.34 -13.16 -7.24
CA PHE A 11 -35.14 -12.97 -6.40
C PHE A 11 -33.84 -13.55 -7.05
N ILE A 12 -33.68 -13.43 -8.38
CA ILE A 12 -32.36 -13.58 -9.04
C ILE A 12 -31.87 -12.19 -9.49
N GLY A 13 -32.14 -11.16 -8.66
CA GLY A 13 -31.91 -9.75 -9.01
C GLY A 13 -30.81 -9.04 -8.23
N THR A 14 -30.18 -9.68 -7.22
CA THR A 14 -29.32 -8.95 -6.27
C THR A 14 -27.84 -9.37 -6.28
N LEU A 15 -27.40 -10.23 -7.21
CA LEU A 15 -25.97 -10.52 -7.38
C LEU A 15 -25.33 -9.84 -8.59
N ALA A 16 -26.10 -9.06 -9.36
CA ALA A 16 -25.53 -8.04 -10.21
C ALA A 16 -25.17 -6.82 -9.34
N PHE A 17 -24.25 -6.99 -8.39
CA PHE A 17 -23.40 -5.86 -8.00
C PHE A 17 -22.75 -5.42 -9.30
N SER A 18 -23.24 -4.30 -9.86
CA SER A 18 -22.72 -3.74 -11.11
C SER A 18 -21.21 -3.72 -10.99
N GLN A 19 -20.55 -4.57 -11.77
CA GLN A 19 -19.10 -4.61 -11.82
C GLN A 19 -18.63 -3.19 -12.06
N ALA A 20 -17.65 -2.76 -11.27
CA ALA A 20 -17.07 -1.44 -11.43
C ALA A 20 -16.59 -1.25 -12.88
N SER A 21 -17.01 -0.16 -13.51
CA SER A 21 -16.60 0.17 -14.86
C SER A 21 -15.11 0.50 -14.87
N GLU A 22 -14.41 0.05 -15.91
CA GLU A 22 -12.98 0.32 -16.07
C GLU A 22 -12.67 1.82 -16.00
N ALA A 23 -13.50 2.65 -16.64
CA ALA A 23 -13.33 4.09 -16.65
C ALA A 23 -13.34 4.69 -15.23
N LYS A 24 -14.24 4.19 -14.37
CA LYS A 24 -14.35 4.66 -12.99
C LYS A 24 -13.19 4.18 -12.13
N ILE A 25 -12.75 2.93 -12.30
CA ILE A 25 -11.56 2.40 -11.63
C ILE A 25 -10.32 3.22 -12.04
N ARG A 26 -10.15 3.46 -13.34
CA ARG A 26 -9.07 4.29 -13.89
C ARG A 26 -9.09 5.68 -13.27
N GLU A 27 -10.25 6.33 -13.23
CA GLU A 27 -10.41 7.63 -12.60
C GLU A 27 -9.99 7.60 -11.12
N PHE A 28 -10.47 6.62 -10.35
CA PHE A 28 -10.13 6.47 -8.95
C PHE A 28 -8.62 6.29 -8.72
N ILE A 29 -7.97 5.44 -9.52
CA ILE A 29 -6.51 5.24 -9.49
C ILE A 29 -5.78 6.56 -9.75
N LYS A 30 -6.17 7.32 -10.78
CA LYS A 30 -5.52 8.59 -11.13
C LYS A 30 -5.73 9.68 -10.09
N ILE A 31 -6.94 9.80 -9.53
CA ILE A 31 -7.27 10.82 -8.52
C ILE A 31 -6.53 10.56 -7.21
N THR A 32 -6.42 9.29 -6.81
CA THR A 32 -5.66 8.91 -5.61
C THR A 32 -4.15 8.94 -5.81
N GLY A 33 -3.68 8.90 -7.07
CA GLY A 33 -2.27 8.88 -7.42
C GLY A 33 -1.60 7.52 -7.18
N ALA A 34 -2.39 6.45 -7.10
CA ALA A 34 -1.87 5.10 -6.84
C ALA A 34 -0.91 4.63 -7.94
N ASP A 35 -1.14 5.04 -9.19
CA ASP A 35 -0.24 4.83 -10.33
C ASP A 35 1.13 5.49 -10.10
N LYS A 36 1.15 6.75 -9.66
CA LYS A 36 2.38 7.50 -9.40
C LYS A 36 3.14 6.94 -8.21
N MET A 37 2.43 6.53 -7.15
CA MET A 37 3.05 5.86 -6.01
C MET A 37 3.71 4.55 -6.42
N ALA A 38 3.08 3.80 -7.33
CA ALA A 38 3.65 2.56 -7.83
C ALA A 38 4.89 2.79 -8.71
N ILE A 39 4.89 3.82 -9.55
CA ILE A 39 6.07 4.24 -10.31
C ILE A 39 7.21 4.61 -9.36
N ALA A 40 6.95 5.43 -8.34
CA ALA A 40 7.97 5.78 -7.34
C ALA A 40 8.53 4.54 -6.63
N ALA A 41 7.70 3.53 -6.35
CA ALA A 41 8.17 2.26 -5.78
C ALA A 41 9.09 1.50 -6.75
N VAL A 42 8.76 1.48 -8.06
CA VAL A 42 9.62 0.89 -9.09
C VAL A 42 10.94 1.64 -9.21
N GLU A 43 10.93 2.98 -9.20
CA GLU A 43 12.15 3.79 -9.20
C GLU A 43 13.04 3.48 -8.00
N GLN A 44 12.46 3.38 -6.80
CA GLN A 44 13.22 2.99 -5.61
C GLN A 44 13.79 1.58 -5.70
N TYR A 45 13.06 0.65 -6.33
CA TYR A 45 13.55 -0.70 -6.58
C TYR A 45 14.72 -0.69 -7.57
N ILE A 46 14.62 0.06 -8.67
CA ILE A 46 15.70 0.25 -9.64
C ILE A 46 16.95 0.79 -8.96
N LEU A 47 16.83 1.84 -8.14
CA LEU A 47 17.97 2.43 -7.43
C LEU A 47 18.71 1.40 -6.56
N GLN A 48 17.98 0.63 -5.75
CA GLN A 48 18.57 -0.42 -4.91
C GLN A 48 19.20 -1.55 -5.73
N PHE A 49 18.60 -1.90 -6.87
CA PHE A 49 19.12 -2.97 -7.71
C PHE A 49 20.37 -2.54 -8.49
N LYS A 50 20.40 -1.29 -8.96
CA LYS A 50 21.56 -0.68 -9.63
C LYS A 50 22.80 -0.71 -8.75
N GLU A 51 22.68 -0.37 -7.46
CA GLU A 51 23.79 -0.43 -6.50
C GLU A 51 24.42 -1.84 -6.39
N ARG A 52 23.63 -2.89 -6.66
CA ARG A 52 24.06 -4.29 -6.55
C ARG A 52 24.42 -4.93 -7.90
N ARG A 53 24.13 -4.27 -9.02
CA ARG A 53 24.24 -4.80 -10.39
C ARG A 53 24.95 -3.82 -11.30
N ALA A 54 26.22 -3.56 -10.98
CA ALA A 54 27.10 -2.72 -11.81
C ALA A 54 27.40 -3.33 -13.20
N ASP A 55 27.05 -4.60 -13.42
CA ASP A 55 27.17 -5.30 -14.70
C ASP A 55 26.09 -4.89 -15.74
N ILE A 56 24.99 -4.28 -15.30
CA ILE A 56 23.90 -3.86 -16.18
C ILE A 56 24.13 -2.39 -16.61
N PRO A 57 24.16 -2.08 -17.92
CA PRO A 57 24.37 -0.73 -18.42
C PRO A 57 23.31 0.28 -17.93
N GLU A 58 23.73 1.53 -17.71
CA GLU A 58 22.84 2.63 -17.33
C GLU A 58 21.65 2.78 -18.30
N GLU A 59 21.90 2.62 -19.59
CA GLU A 59 20.90 2.74 -20.66
C GLU A 59 19.73 1.75 -20.49
N PHE A 60 20.00 0.51 -20.03
CA PHE A 60 18.94 -0.44 -19.75
C PHE A 60 17.99 0.09 -18.65
N TRP A 61 18.56 0.67 -17.59
CA TRP A 61 17.76 1.19 -16.48
C TRP A 61 16.91 2.39 -16.89
N SER A 62 17.45 3.27 -17.73
CA SER A 62 16.69 4.41 -18.25
C SER A 62 15.57 3.95 -19.18
N GLU A 63 15.83 3.02 -20.10
CA GLU A 63 14.82 2.46 -21.01
C GLU A 63 13.74 1.70 -20.22
N PHE A 64 14.14 0.88 -19.25
CA PHE A 64 13.20 0.16 -18.38
C PHE A 64 12.30 1.13 -17.60
N ALA A 65 12.88 2.18 -16.99
CA ALA A 65 12.10 3.17 -16.26
C ALA A 65 11.12 3.92 -17.18
N ALA A 66 11.55 4.26 -18.41
CA ALA A 66 10.71 4.92 -19.40
C ALA A 66 9.50 4.07 -19.83
N GLU A 67 9.66 2.75 -19.87
CA GLU A 67 8.59 1.81 -20.19
C GLU A 67 7.56 1.65 -19.06
N VAL A 68 7.88 2.03 -17.82
CA VAL A 68 6.97 1.96 -16.66
C VAL A 68 6.12 3.22 -16.59
N THR A 69 5.09 3.25 -17.42
CA THR A 69 4.21 4.42 -17.54
C THR A 69 3.02 4.36 -16.59
N SER A 70 2.48 5.53 -16.27
CA SER A 70 1.27 5.69 -15.47
C SER A 70 0.08 4.91 -16.05
N ASP A 71 -0.05 4.82 -17.38
CA ASP A 71 -1.13 4.06 -18.02
C ASP A 71 -0.93 2.56 -17.89
N LYS A 72 0.28 2.03 -18.12
CA LYS A 72 0.57 0.60 -17.91
C LYS A 72 0.33 0.17 -16.46
N MET A 73 0.73 1.01 -15.51
CA MET A 73 0.45 0.74 -14.08
C MET A 73 -1.05 0.78 -13.79
N THR A 74 -1.78 1.70 -14.41
CA THR A 74 -3.25 1.78 -14.24
C THR A 74 -3.93 0.54 -14.83
N ASP A 75 -3.54 0.12 -16.04
CA ASP A 75 -4.08 -1.05 -16.72
C ASP A 75 -3.81 -2.34 -15.94
N LEU A 76 -2.63 -2.45 -15.33
CA LEU A 76 -2.28 -3.54 -14.42
C LEU A 76 -3.19 -3.57 -13.17
N TYR A 77 -3.58 -2.40 -12.67
CA TYR A 77 -4.35 -2.26 -11.42
C TYR A 77 -5.85 -2.40 -11.58
N ILE A 78 -6.40 -2.06 -12.76
CA ILE A 78 -7.83 -2.17 -13.05
C ILE A 78 -8.46 -3.50 -12.59
N PRO A 79 -7.95 -4.68 -13.01
CA PRO A 79 -8.55 -5.96 -12.61
C PRO A 79 -8.40 -6.24 -11.11
N ILE A 80 -7.37 -5.69 -10.45
CA ILE A 80 -7.17 -5.81 -9.01
C ILE A 80 -8.24 -5.02 -8.27
N TYR A 81 -8.46 -3.76 -8.64
CA TYR A 81 -9.46 -2.90 -8.01
C TYR A 81 -10.89 -3.40 -8.29
N ALA A 82 -11.16 -3.91 -9.49
CA ALA A 82 -12.45 -4.51 -9.85
C ALA A 82 -12.85 -5.71 -8.96
N LYS A 83 -11.86 -6.38 -8.33
CA LYS A 83 -12.11 -7.48 -7.38
C LYS A 83 -12.62 -6.98 -6.01
N TYR A 84 -12.22 -5.78 -5.59
CA TYR A 84 -12.45 -5.29 -4.23
C TYR A 84 -13.50 -4.18 -4.15
N TYR A 85 -13.75 -3.46 -5.24
CA TYR A 85 -14.68 -2.34 -5.26
C TYR A 85 -15.81 -2.56 -6.25
N THR A 86 -17.02 -2.22 -5.81
CA THR A 86 -18.20 -2.15 -6.66
C THR A 86 -18.30 -0.78 -7.33
N GLU A 87 -19.16 -0.66 -8.34
CA GLU A 87 -19.43 0.62 -9.02
C GLU A 87 -19.87 1.72 -8.02
N SER A 88 -20.67 1.36 -7.02
CA SER A 88 -21.17 2.28 -5.98
C SER A 88 -20.07 2.72 -5.02
N ASP A 89 -19.18 1.82 -4.62
CA ASP A 89 -18.05 2.17 -3.74
C ASP A 89 -17.17 3.21 -4.42
N LEU A 90 -16.88 3.00 -5.70
CA LEU A 90 -16.05 3.93 -6.47
C LEU A 90 -16.74 5.28 -6.68
N ASP A 91 -18.06 5.33 -6.85
CA ASP A 91 -18.79 6.60 -6.90
C ASP A 91 -18.59 7.42 -5.62
N GLU A 92 -18.76 6.79 -4.46
CA GLU A 92 -18.58 7.45 -3.17
C GLU A 92 -17.14 7.87 -2.93
N LEU A 93 -16.18 6.98 -3.24
CA LEU A 93 -14.75 7.26 -3.08
C LEU A 93 -14.29 8.39 -4.00
N ILE A 94 -14.66 8.37 -5.28
CA ILE A 94 -14.32 9.43 -6.23
C ILE A 94 -14.94 10.76 -5.77
N LYS A 95 -16.21 10.75 -5.36
CA LYS A 95 -16.86 11.95 -4.81
C LYS A 95 -16.10 12.48 -3.59
N PHE A 96 -15.71 11.62 -2.66
CA PHE A 96 -14.94 12.00 -1.48
C PHE A 96 -13.59 12.60 -1.87
N TYR A 97 -12.79 11.90 -2.69
CA TYR A 97 -11.47 12.37 -3.05
C TYR A 97 -11.48 13.60 -3.95
N LYS A 98 -12.55 13.88 -4.70
CA LYS A 98 -12.74 15.16 -5.42
C LYS A 98 -13.10 16.33 -4.49
N SER A 99 -13.59 16.08 -3.28
CA SER A 99 -13.91 17.15 -2.33
C SER A 99 -12.66 17.90 -1.84
N PRO A 100 -12.80 19.14 -1.34
CA PRO A 100 -11.67 19.88 -0.75
C PRO A 100 -10.96 19.12 0.38
N ILE A 101 -11.72 18.40 1.22
CA ILE A 101 -11.15 17.61 2.32
C ILE A 101 -10.47 16.33 1.82
N GLY A 102 -11.03 15.66 0.81
CA GLY A 102 -10.40 14.49 0.18
C GLY A 102 -9.08 14.86 -0.50
N GLN A 103 -9.07 15.97 -1.25
CA GLN A 103 -7.84 16.51 -1.84
C GLN A 103 -6.82 16.94 -0.79
N LYS A 104 -7.25 17.58 0.30
CA LYS A 104 -6.36 17.90 1.43
C LYS A 104 -5.75 16.63 2.01
N THR A 105 -6.55 15.59 2.20
CA THR A 105 -6.10 14.29 2.71
C THR A 105 -4.97 13.74 1.83
N LEU A 106 -5.17 13.63 0.52
CA LEU A 106 -4.12 13.16 -0.40
C LEU A 106 -2.83 13.98 -0.32
N LYS A 107 -2.94 15.30 -0.19
CA LYS A 107 -1.78 16.20 -0.12
C LYS A 107 -1.00 16.08 1.19
N VAL A 108 -1.69 15.90 2.32
CA VAL A 108 -1.03 15.91 3.64
C VAL A 108 -0.58 14.52 4.09
N MET A 109 -1.14 13.44 3.54
CA MET A 109 -0.80 12.07 3.94
C MET A 109 0.71 11.75 3.89
N PRO A 110 1.47 12.13 2.85
CA PRO A 110 2.92 11.90 2.84
C PRO A 110 3.66 12.58 3.99
N SER A 111 3.35 13.86 4.25
CA SER A 111 3.96 14.61 5.37
C SER A 111 3.51 14.04 6.72
N LEU A 112 2.24 13.68 6.86
CA LEU A 112 1.72 13.07 8.07
C LEU A 112 2.43 11.75 8.39
N MET A 113 2.66 10.90 7.38
CA MET A 113 3.42 9.66 7.55
C MET A 113 4.86 9.94 7.96
N LYS A 114 5.52 10.89 7.29
CA LYS A 114 6.90 11.30 7.62
C LYS A 114 7.01 11.76 9.08
N ASP A 115 6.16 12.70 9.48
CA ASP A 115 6.17 13.26 10.84
C ASP A 115 5.85 12.18 11.89
N SER A 116 4.95 11.24 11.55
CA SER A 116 4.62 10.10 12.41
C SER A 116 5.80 9.16 12.60
N MET A 117 6.56 8.87 11.53
CA MET A 117 7.77 8.05 11.60
C MET A 117 8.86 8.71 12.44
N GLU A 118 9.05 10.03 12.30
CA GLU A 118 10.01 10.79 13.10
C GLU A 118 9.67 10.76 14.59
N ALA A 119 8.40 10.99 14.93
CA ALA A 119 7.91 10.90 16.30
C ALA A 119 8.10 9.48 16.88
N GLY A 120 7.77 8.45 16.10
CA GLY A 120 7.97 7.05 16.49
C GLY A 120 9.45 6.71 16.71
N GLY A 121 10.34 7.17 15.84
CA GLY A 121 11.79 6.98 15.97
C GLY A 121 12.36 7.64 17.22
N LYS A 122 11.91 8.86 17.54
CA LYS A 122 12.29 9.55 18.78
C LYS A 122 11.84 8.77 20.02
N MET A 123 10.56 8.37 20.06
CA MET A 123 10.02 7.56 21.15
C MET A 123 10.79 6.24 21.30
N GLY A 124 11.06 5.54 20.21
CA GLY A 124 11.83 4.29 20.22
C GLY A 124 13.24 4.47 20.79
N SER A 125 13.91 5.57 20.43
CA SER A 125 15.24 5.90 20.93
C SER A 125 15.24 6.19 22.45
N GLU A 126 14.25 6.95 22.93
CA GLU A 126 14.07 7.22 24.36
C GLU A 126 13.82 5.93 25.16
N ILE A 127 12.94 5.05 24.64
CA ILE A 127 12.68 3.75 25.25
C ILE A 127 13.94 2.89 25.28
N ALA A 128 14.71 2.84 24.18
CA ALA A 128 15.94 2.06 24.11
C ALA A 128 16.96 2.49 25.18
N LEU A 129 17.17 3.81 25.36
CA LEU A 129 18.04 4.35 26.40
C LEU A 129 17.58 3.92 27.80
N GLN A 130 16.28 4.06 28.10
CA GLN A 130 15.72 3.67 29.39
C GLN A 130 15.83 2.16 29.65
N VAL A 131 15.64 1.33 28.62
CA VAL A 131 15.79 -0.13 28.72
C VAL A 131 17.24 -0.48 29.00
N MET A 132 18.19 0.08 28.25
CA MET A 132 19.62 -0.14 28.47
C MET A 132 20.04 0.25 29.89
N GLU A 133 19.59 1.41 30.39
CA GLU A 133 19.88 1.83 31.76
C GLU A 133 19.35 0.84 32.81
N ARG A 134 18.10 0.36 32.65
CA ARG A 134 17.52 -0.63 33.55
C ARG A 134 18.26 -1.97 33.51
N LEU A 135 18.63 -2.44 32.32
CA LEU A 135 19.34 -3.71 32.15
C LEU A 135 20.77 -3.64 32.72
N ASN A 136 21.49 -2.53 32.50
CA ASN A 136 22.79 -2.26 33.10
C ASN A 136 22.72 -2.30 34.63
N LYS A 137 21.69 -1.67 35.23
CA LYS A 137 21.47 -1.68 36.69
C LYS A 137 21.07 -3.04 37.25
N LYS A 138 20.35 -3.88 36.48
CA LYS A 138 19.73 -5.12 37.00
C LYS A 138 20.69 -6.31 37.07
N ALA A 139 21.74 -6.40 36.24
CA ALA A 139 22.96 -7.21 36.43
C ALA A 139 23.67 -7.48 35.08
N GLY A 140 24.51 -6.54 34.62
CA GLY A 140 25.57 -6.86 33.66
C GLY A 140 25.19 -6.96 32.18
N TYR A 141 24.27 -6.11 31.71
CA TYR A 141 24.14 -5.89 30.27
C TYR A 141 25.47 -5.35 29.72
N GLN A 142 26.06 -6.07 28.78
CA GLN A 142 27.26 -5.65 28.04
C GLN A 142 26.84 -5.06 26.70
N ASP A 143 27.54 -4.01 26.24
CA ASP A 143 27.39 -3.43 24.92
C ASP A 143 28.59 -3.87 24.05
N PRO A 144 28.39 -4.64 22.95
CA PRO A 144 27.11 -5.05 22.40
C PRO A 144 26.43 -6.17 23.20
N PRO A 145 25.09 -6.29 23.13
CA PRO A 145 24.34 -7.34 23.82
C PRO A 145 24.89 -8.72 23.46
N PRO A 146 24.91 -9.68 24.41
CA PRO A 146 25.30 -11.05 24.10
C PRO A 146 24.44 -11.57 22.94
N PRO A 147 25.04 -12.32 22.00
CA PRO A 147 24.33 -12.83 20.83
C PRO A 147 23.09 -13.60 21.28
N MET A 148 21.99 -13.49 20.51
CA MET A 148 20.79 -14.28 20.78
C MET A 148 21.18 -15.76 20.96
N PRO A 149 20.68 -16.45 22.00
CA PRO A 149 20.95 -17.87 22.15
C PRO A 149 20.51 -18.55 20.85
N GLU A 150 21.45 -19.25 20.23
CA GLU A 150 21.21 -20.02 19.02
C GLU A 150 20.00 -20.91 19.32
N LYS A 151 18.95 -20.82 18.49
CA LYS A 151 17.81 -21.74 18.62
C LYS A 151 18.39 -23.13 18.45
N THR A 152 18.62 -23.84 19.55
CA THR A 152 18.92 -25.27 19.51
C THR A 152 17.68 -25.91 18.90
N GLU A 153 17.75 -26.18 17.60
CA GLU A 153 16.86 -27.13 16.94
C GLU A 153 17.07 -28.46 17.66
N ASN A 154 16.22 -28.72 18.64
CA ASN A 154 16.12 -30.04 19.24
C ASN A 154 15.60 -30.98 18.15
N LYS A 155 16.52 -31.81 17.69
CA LYS A 155 16.32 -32.93 16.78
C LYS A 155 15.55 -34.05 17.46
#